data_AF-A0A6N8HUG6-F1
#
_entry.id   AF-A0A6N8HUG6-F1
#
_cell.length_a   1.000
_cell.length_b   1.000
_cell.length_c   1.000
_cell.angle_alpha   90.00
_cell.angle_beta   90.00
_cell.angle_gamma   90.00
#
_symmetry.space_group_name_H-M   'P 1'
#
loop_
_entity.id
_entity.type
_entity.pdbx_description
1 polymer ?
#
loop_
_entity_poly.entity_id
_entity_poly.type
_entity_poly.pdbx_seq_one_letter_code
_entity_poly.pdbx_strand_id
1 'polypeptide(L)' 'MYRNLHELLMDSDSTRQYFMKLPVQIQLTVHDQNDNIRTAEELRRYVDHMTKIKG' A
#
# COMPACT_ATOMS: atom_id res chain seq x y z
N MET A 1 -9.05 9.66 9.38
CA MET A 1 -7.62 9.65 8.98
C MET A 1 -7.05 8.39 9.59
N TYR A 2 -6.54 7.47 8.78
CA TYR A 2 -6.01 6.20 9.27
C TYR A 2 -4.61 6.41 9.85
N ARG A 3 -4.23 5.67 10.89
CA ARG A 3 -2.93 5.84 11.57
C ARG A 3 -1.81 5.15 10.83
N ASN A 4 -2.13 4.06 10.14
CA ASN A 4 -1.21 3.22 9.39
C ASN A 4 -1.93 2.43 8.28
N LEU A 5 -1.14 1.69 7.51
CA LEU A 5 -1.61 0.87 6.41
C LEU A 5 -2.59 -0.20 6.89
N HIS A 6 -2.35 -0.82 8.04
CA HIS A 6 -3.24 -1.84 8.57
C HIS A 6 -4.66 -1.32 8.79
N GLU A 7 -4.82 -0.18 9.45
CA GLU A 7 -6.12 0.47 9.67
C GLU A 7 -6.77 0.86 8.34
N LEU A 8 -5.99 1.39 7.39
CA LEU A 8 -6.45 1.69 6.04
C LEU A 8 -6.96 0.44 5.30
N LEU A 9 -6.26 -0.70 5.41
CA LEU A 9 -6.64 -1.95 4.76
C LEU A 9 -7.84 -2.63 5.43
N MET A 10 -8.04 -2.43 6.73
CA MET A 10 -9.20 -2.96 7.44
C MET A 10 -10.46 -2.17 7.12
N ASP A 11 -10.37 -0.85 7.07
CA ASP A 11 -11.54 0.03 6.91
C ASP A 11 -11.88 0.33 5.44
N SER A 12 -10.94 0.11 4.50
CA SER A 12 -11.14 0.36 3.08
C SER A 12 -11.06 -0.91 2.24
N ASP A 13 -12.22 -1.47 1.92
CA ASP A 13 -12.33 -2.66 1.06
C ASP A 13 -11.69 -2.48 -0.31
N SER A 14 -11.90 -1.33 -0.96
CA SER A 14 -11.31 -1.03 -2.27
C SER A 14 -9.78 -0.92 -2.21
N THR A 15 -9.24 -0.36 -1.14
CA THR A 15 -7.79 -0.29 -0.92
C THR A 15 -7.20 -1.66 -0.64
N ARG A 16 -7.90 -2.48 0.16
CA ARG A 16 -7.51 -3.88 0.42
C ARG A 16 -7.51 -4.72 -0.86
N GLN A 17 -8.54 -4.61 -1.69
CA GLN A 17 -8.60 -5.30 -2.98
C GLN A 17 -7.48 -4.87 -3.92
N TYR A 18 -7.13 -3.58 -3.95
CA TYR A 18 -5.97 -3.10 -4.69
C TYR A 18 -4.67 -3.71 -4.16
N PHE A 19 -4.45 -3.66 -2.84
CA PHE A 19 -3.26 -4.19 -2.18
C PHE A 19 -3.07 -5.69 -2.44
N MET A 20 -4.15 -6.48 -2.37
CA MET A 20 -4.12 -7.94 -2.63
C MET A 20 -3.77 -8.29 -4.08
N LYS A 21 -3.99 -7.39 -5.03
CA LYS A 21 -3.62 -7.59 -6.45
C LYS A 21 -2.14 -7.30 -6.72
N LEU A 22 -1.43 -6.68 -5.78
CA LEU A 22 -0.01 -6.37 -5.93
C LEU A 22 0.83 -7.65 -5.85
N PRO A 23 1.97 -7.72 -6.55
CA PRO A 23 2.94 -8.80 -6.36
C PRO A 23 3.37 -8.94 -4.90
N VAL A 24 3.59 -10.17 -4.43
CA VAL A 24 3.97 -10.47 -3.03
C VAL A 24 5.18 -9.66 -2.57
N GLN A 25 6.18 -9.46 -3.44
CA GLN A 25 7.34 -8.61 -3.10
C GLN A 25 6.95 -7.17 -2.79
N ILE A 26 5.99 -6.61 -3.53
CA ILE A 26 5.48 -5.26 -3.28
C ILE A 26 4.66 -5.24 -2.00
N GLN A 27 3.83 -6.25 -1.76
CA GLN A 27 3.07 -6.36 -0.51
C GLN A 27 3.98 -6.37 0.72
N LEU A 28 5.07 -7.13 0.69
CA LEU A 28 6.05 -7.21 1.78
C LEU A 28 6.74 -5.87 2.04
N THR A 29 7.19 -5.18 0.98
CA THR A 29 7.84 -3.87 1.11
C THR A 29 6.85 -2.79 1.56
N VAL A 30 5.62 -2.83 1.09
CA VAL A 30 4.55 -1.91 1.53
C VAL A 30 4.23 -2.16 3.01
N HIS A 31 4.21 -3.42 3.45
CA HIS A 31 4.05 -3.77 4.87
C HIS A 31 5.19 -3.24 5.75
N ASP A 32 6.43 -3.21 5.26
CA ASP A 32 7.56 -2.60 5.97
C ASP A 32 7.36 -1.08 6.19
N GLN A 33 6.63 -0.42 5.28
CA GLN A 33 6.28 0.99 5.37
C GLN A 33 4.90 1.26 6.01
N ASN A 34 4.39 0.31 6.80
CA ASN A 34 3.05 0.36 7.39
C ASN A 34 2.73 1.71 8.08
N ASP A 35 3.68 2.26 8.83
CA ASP A 35 3.44 3.48 9.61
C ASP A 35 3.48 4.77 8.79
N ASN A 36 3.99 4.70 7.55
CA ASN A 36 4.14 5.83 6.64
C ASN A 36 2.98 5.94 5.64
N ILE A 37 2.21 4.88 5.43
CA ILE A 37 1.10 4.85 4.49
C ILE A 37 -0.21 4.98 5.27
N ARG A 38 -0.90 6.12 5.12
CA ARG A 38 -2.14 6.42 5.85
C ARG A 38 -3.32 6.65 4.92
N THR A 39 -3.08 6.71 3.63
CA THR A 39 -4.09 6.95 2.61
C THR A 39 -3.91 6.03 1.40
N ALA A 40 -5.00 5.79 0.69
CA ALA A 40 -4.98 5.01 -0.54
C ALA A 40 -4.13 5.68 -1.64
N GLU A 41 -4.01 7.01 -1.62
CA GLU A 41 -3.17 7.76 -2.56
C GLU A 41 -1.69 7.56 -2.26
N GLU A 42 -1.27 7.63 -0.99
CA GLU A 42 0.12 7.32 -0.59
C GLU A 42 0.50 5.88 -0.97
N LEU A 43 -0.40 4.93 -0.74
CA LEU A 43 -0.20 3.54 -1.16
C LEU A 43 0.07 3.45 -2.68
N ARG A 44 -0.81 4.06 -3.50
CA ARG A 44 -0.67 4.06 -4.96
C ARG A 44 0.63 4.72 -5.41
N ARG A 45 0.95 5.90 -4.87
CA ARG A 45 2.20 6.62 -5.20
C ARG A 45 3.43 5.80 -4.84
N TYR A 46 3.42 5.14 -3.67
CA TYR A 46 4.53 4.30 -3.24
C TYR A 46 4.72 3.10 -4.15
N VAL A 47 3.62 2.41 -4.49
CA VAL A 47 3.63 1.29 -5.43
C VAL A 47 4.11 1.73 -6.83
N ASP A 48 3.61 2.86 -7.33
CA ASP A 48 4.01 3.40 -8.63
C ASP A 48 5.50 3.77 -8.67
N HIS A 49 6.03 4.30 -7.58
CA HIS A 49 7.46 4.57 -7.45
C HIS A 49 8.26 3.27 -7.50
N MET A 50 7.84 2.24 -6.76
CA MET A 50 8.50 0.94 -6.77
C MET A 50 8.46 0.23 -8.13
N THR A 51 7.36 0.33 -8.87
CA THR A 51 7.23 -0.30 -10.20
C THR A 51 8.02 0.45 -11.27
N LYS A 52 8.12 1.78 -11.18
CA LYS A 52 8.93 2.60 -12.09
C LYS A 52 10.43 2.43 -11.91
N ILE A 53 10.92 2.15 -10.69
CA ILE A 53 12.36 1.91 -10.46
C ILE A 53 12.82 0.56 -11.03
N LYS A 54 11.90 -0.39 -11.20
CA LYS A 54 12.20 -1.72 -11.77
C LYS A 54 12.02 -1.79 -13.29
N GLY A 55 11.68 -0.68 -13.95
CA GLY A 55 11.48 -0.56 -15.40
C GLY A 55 12.69 -0.02 -16.13
#